data_AF-A0A1J3EYY5-F1
#
_entry.id   AF-A0A1J3EYY5-F1
#
_cell.length_a   1.000
_cell.length_b   1.000
_cell.length_c   1.000
_cell.angle_alpha   90.00
_cell.angle_beta   90.00
_cell.angle_gamma   90.00
#
_symmetry.space_group_name_H-M   'P 1'
#
loop_
_entity.id
_entity.type
_entity.pdbx_description
1 polymer ?
#
loop_
_entity_poly.entity_id
_entity_poly.type
_entity_poly.pdbx_seq_one_letter_code
_entity_poly.pdbx_strand_id
1 'polypeptide(L)'
;MGKEIQSPQEQSSYTVEQLVAVNPFNPEILPDLENYVNEQVTSQTYSLDANLCLLRLYQFEPERMNTHIVAQILIKALMAMPTPDFSLCLFLIPERVQMEEQFKALIVLSHYLETGRFQQFWDEAAKNRHILEAVPGFEQAIQAYASHLLSLSYQKVPRSVLAEAVNMDGASLDKFVEHQVTNSGWIVEKEDGSIVLPQNEFNHPELKKNTSENVPLEHIARIFPILG
;
A
#
# COMPACT_ATOMS: atom_id res chain seq x y z
N MET A 1 51.04 34.21 -20.41
CA MET A 1 50.83 32.89 -19.80
C MET A 1 49.98 33.08 -18.54
N GLY A 2 48.66 33.15 -18.72
CA GLY A 2 47.71 33.19 -17.61
C GLY A 2 47.33 31.75 -17.25
N LYS A 3 47.52 31.36 -15.98
CA LYS A 3 47.03 30.09 -15.47
C LYS A 3 45.52 30.21 -15.31
N GLU A 4 44.77 29.44 -16.09
CA GLU A 4 43.33 29.24 -15.88
C GLU A 4 43.12 28.51 -14.55
N ILE A 5 42.34 29.11 -13.67
CA ILE A 5 41.84 28.49 -12.45
C ILE A 5 40.67 27.61 -12.88
N GLN A 6 40.92 26.31 -13.03
CA GLN A 6 39.86 25.33 -13.14
C GLN A 6 39.09 25.29 -11.82
N SER A 7 37.84 25.71 -11.87
CA SER A 7 36.89 25.51 -10.78
C SER A 7 36.48 24.02 -10.80
N PRO A 8 36.52 23.29 -9.67
CA PRO A 8 36.04 21.92 -9.63
C PRO A 8 34.52 21.92 -9.86
N GLN A 9 34.06 21.24 -10.90
CA GLN A 9 32.65 20.84 -11.01
C GLN A 9 32.42 19.76 -9.95
N GLU A 10 32.00 20.17 -8.75
CA GLU A 10 31.34 19.28 -7.80
C GLU A 10 29.92 19.01 -8.31
N GLN A 11 29.77 18.00 -9.17
CA GLN A 11 28.48 17.34 -9.35
C GLN A 11 28.23 16.49 -8.09
N SER A 12 27.72 17.13 -7.04
CA SER A 12 27.16 16.42 -5.91
C SER A 12 25.94 15.62 -6.41
N SER A 13 26.05 14.29 -6.46
CA SER A 13 24.90 13.43 -6.75
C SER A 13 23.99 13.42 -5.52
N TYR A 14 23.09 14.39 -5.44
CA TYR A 14 22.05 14.39 -4.42
C TYR A 14 21.06 13.25 -4.68
N THR A 15 20.60 12.58 -3.62
CA THR A 15 19.53 11.59 -3.76
C THR A 15 18.20 12.31 -4.04
N VAL A 16 17.25 11.65 -4.69
CA VAL A 16 15.96 12.26 -5.04
C VAL A 16 15.20 12.70 -3.78
N GLU A 17 15.33 11.97 -2.68
CA GLU A 17 14.75 12.34 -1.39
C GLU A 17 15.36 13.63 -0.83
N GLN A 18 16.66 13.86 -1.05
CA GLN A 18 17.31 15.12 -0.66
C GLN A 18 16.84 16.29 -1.54
N LEU A 19 16.65 16.07 -2.84
CA LEU A 19 16.12 17.09 -3.75
C LEU A 19 14.69 17.49 -3.34
N VAL A 20 13.85 16.51 -3.00
CA VAL A 20 12.49 16.75 -2.48
C VAL A 20 12.53 17.52 -1.16
N ALA A 21 13.47 17.21 -0.26
CA ALA A 21 13.60 17.90 1.03
C ALA A 21 14.07 19.36 0.88
N VAL A 22 14.92 19.66 -0.10
CA VAL A 22 15.50 20.99 -0.31
C VAL A 22 14.55 21.92 -1.04
N ASN A 23 13.91 21.46 -2.11
CA ASN A 23 12.96 22.28 -2.88
C ASN A 23 11.90 21.42 -3.59
N PRO A 24 10.81 21.05 -2.89
CA PRO A 24 9.79 20.14 -3.43
C PRO A 24 8.96 20.72 -4.59
N PHE A 25 9.05 22.03 -4.85
CA PHE A 25 8.28 22.71 -5.90
C PHE A 25 9.12 23.08 -7.12
N ASN A 26 10.36 22.61 -7.21
CA ASN A 26 11.23 22.87 -8.36
C ASN A 26 10.81 22.00 -9.56
N PRO A 27 10.28 22.55 -10.67
CA PRO A 27 9.85 21.75 -11.81
C PRO A 27 10.99 21.08 -12.58
N GLU A 28 12.25 21.49 -12.33
CA GLU A 28 13.43 20.88 -12.93
C GLU A 28 13.72 19.48 -12.37
N ILE A 29 13.21 19.13 -11.18
CA ILE A 29 13.43 17.80 -10.56
C ILE A 29 12.46 16.73 -11.10
N LEU A 30 11.49 17.13 -11.93
CA LEU A 30 10.45 16.24 -12.45
C LEU A 30 11.05 15.01 -13.19
N PRO A 31 12.03 15.15 -14.10
CA PRO A 31 12.64 13.99 -14.75
C PRO A 31 13.35 13.05 -13.78
N ASP A 32 13.98 13.58 -12.72
CA ASP A 32 14.63 12.78 -11.69
C ASP A 32 13.60 11.97 -10.89
N LEU A 33 12.46 12.58 -10.56
CA LEU A 33 11.35 11.91 -9.88
C LEU A 33 10.71 10.83 -10.76
N GLU A 34 10.50 11.08 -12.05
CA GLU A 34 9.98 10.07 -12.99
C GLU A 34 10.93 8.87 -13.09
N ASN A 35 12.23 9.12 -13.20
CA ASN A 35 13.25 8.07 -13.21
C ASN A 35 13.27 7.29 -11.90
N TYR A 36 13.10 7.97 -10.77
CA TYR A 36 13.03 7.34 -9.46
C TYR A 36 11.78 6.46 -9.29
N VAL A 37 10.64 6.80 -9.90
CA VAL A 37 9.48 5.88 -9.95
C VAL A 37 9.82 4.62 -10.74
N ASN A 38 10.49 4.74 -11.89
CA ASN A 38 10.93 3.57 -12.66
C ASN A 38 11.95 2.71 -11.89
N GLU A 39 12.83 3.35 -11.11
CA GLU A 39 13.75 2.65 -10.21
C GLU A 39 12.98 1.92 -9.10
N GLN A 40 11.96 2.52 -8.48
CA GLN A 40 11.10 1.86 -7.50
C GLN A 40 10.40 0.61 -8.07
N VAL A 41 10.03 0.63 -9.34
CA VAL A 41 9.45 -0.54 -10.04
C VAL A 41 10.51 -1.63 -10.22
N THR A 42 11.70 -1.26 -10.71
CA THR A 42 12.77 -2.22 -11.04
C THR A 42 13.41 -2.82 -9.79
N SER A 43 13.68 -1.99 -8.79
CA SER A 43 14.34 -2.35 -7.52
C SER A 43 13.33 -2.82 -6.46
N GLN A 44 12.04 -2.85 -6.79
CA GLN A 44 10.93 -3.21 -5.88
C GLN A 44 10.90 -2.40 -4.57
N THR A 45 11.44 -1.18 -4.56
CA THR A 45 11.37 -0.24 -3.43
C THR A 45 10.12 0.64 -3.51
N TYR A 46 9.79 1.36 -2.44
CA TYR A 46 8.59 2.21 -2.42
C TYR A 46 8.81 3.46 -1.56
N SER A 47 8.49 4.63 -2.11
CA SER A 47 8.60 5.92 -1.43
C SER A 47 7.36 6.77 -1.74
N LEU A 48 6.41 6.78 -0.80
CA LEU A 48 5.17 7.55 -0.95
C LEU A 48 5.45 9.06 -1.08
N ASP A 49 6.37 9.60 -0.28
CA ASP A 49 6.66 11.04 -0.28
C ASP A 49 7.16 11.54 -1.63
N ALA A 50 8.06 10.79 -2.28
CA ALA A 50 8.54 11.11 -3.63
C ALA A 50 7.39 11.02 -4.66
N ASN A 51 6.54 10.00 -4.56
CA ASN A 51 5.39 9.81 -5.44
C ASN A 51 4.37 10.95 -5.31
N LEU A 52 4.04 11.36 -4.08
CA LEU A 52 3.14 12.49 -3.81
C LEU A 52 3.75 13.81 -4.28
N CYS A 53 5.06 14.00 -4.13
CA CYS A 53 5.77 15.17 -4.65
C CYS A 53 5.64 15.27 -6.17
N LEU A 54 5.90 14.18 -6.90
CA LEU A 54 5.76 14.13 -8.35
C LEU A 54 4.32 14.40 -8.80
N LEU A 55 3.33 13.77 -8.16
CA LEU A 55 1.91 14.00 -8.47
C LEU A 55 1.51 15.46 -8.22
N ARG A 56 2.00 16.09 -7.16
CA ARG A 56 1.79 17.54 -6.91
C ARG A 56 2.45 18.40 -8.00
N LEU A 57 3.66 18.08 -8.45
CA LEU A 57 4.31 18.80 -9.55
C LEU A 57 3.50 18.73 -10.84
N TYR A 58 2.92 17.57 -11.16
CA TYR A 58 1.99 17.45 -12.29
C TYR A 58 0.73 18.32 -12.17
N GLN A 59 0.29 18.67 -10.95
CA GLN A 59 -0.82 19.61 -10.78
C GLN A 59 -0.43 21.04 -11.17
N PHE A 60 0.83 21.43 -10.96
CA PHE A 60 1.36 22.73 -11.38
C PHE A 60 1.68 22.77 -12.88
N GLU A 61 2.14 21.65 -13.46
CA GLU A 61 2.49 21.54 -14.88
C GLU A 61 1.75 20.38 -15.57
N PRO A 62 0.43 20.53 -15.86
CA PRO A 62 -0.39 19.44 -16.38
C PRO A 62 0.03 18.92 -17.75
N GLU A 63 0.69 19.75 -18.56
CA GLU A 63 1.18 19.40 -19.90
C GLU A 63 2.36 18.42 -19.88
N ARG A 64 3.09 18.33 -18.75
CA ARG A 64 4.22 17.42 -18.58
C ARG A 64 3.84 16.11 -17.91
N MET A 65 2.56 15.92 -17.58
CA MET A 65 2.10 14.75 -16.86
C MET A 65 2.22 13.49 -17.71
N ASN A 66 3.02 12.55 -17.23
CA ASN A 66 3.16 11.24 -17.85
C ASN A 66 2.19 10.23 -17.22
N THR A 67 1.13 9.88 -17.96
CA THR A 67 0.09 8.95 -17.49
C THR A 67 0.62 7.55 -17.17
N HIS A 68 1.68 7.09 -17.84
CA HIS A 68 2.31 5.81 -17.55
C HIS A 68 2.96 5.80 -16.15
N ILE A 69 3.67 6.87 -15.81
CA ILE A 69 4.28 7.02 -14.47
C ILE A 69 3.20 7.11 -13.39
N VAL A 70 2.12 7.85 -13.66
CA VAL A 70 0.97 7.95 -12.75
C VAL A 70 0.34 6.57 -12.51
N ALA A 71 0.18 5.75 -13.56
CA ALA A 71 -0.33 4.38 -13.43
C ALA A 71 0.60 3.51 -12.56
N GLN A 72 1.92 3.56 -12.78
CA GLN A 72 2.89 2.85 -11.94
C GLN A 72 2.81 3.26 -10.46
N ILE A 73 2.67 4.56 -10.18
CA ILE A 73 2.50 5.06 -8.80
C ILE A 73 1.26 4.45 -8.16
N LEU A 74 0.12 4.46 -8.86
CA LEU A 74 -1.13 3.91 -8.33
C LEU A 74 -1.05 2.40 -8.12
N ILE A 75 -0.42 1.65 -9.03
CA ILE A 75 -0.20 0.20 -8.86
C ILE A 75 0.68 -0.07 -7.65
N LYS A 76 1.78 0.68 -7.49
CA LYS A 76 2.66 0.59 -6.32
C LYS A 76 1.92 0.94 -5.02
N ALA A 77 1.01 1.91 -5.06
CA ALA A 77 0.17 2.27 -3.91
C ALA A 77 -0.83 1.15 -3.56
N LEU A 78 -1.43 0.46 -4.56
CA LEU A 78 -2.24 -0.74 -4.31
C LEU A 78 -1.43 -1.86 -3.64
N MET A 79 -0.17 -2.03 -4.03
CA MET A 79 0.73 -3.02 -3.43
C MET A 79 1.13 -2.68 -1.99
N ALA A 80 0.96 -1.43 -1.56
CA ALA A 80 1.29 -0.95 -0.21
C ALA A 80 0.13 -1.07 0.79
N MET A 81 -1.04 -1.58 0.36
CA MET A 81 -2.18 -1.85 1.23
C MET A 81 -1.77 -2.66 2.48
N PRO A 82 -2.28 -2.33 3.68
CA PRO A 82 -3.50 -1.57 3.97
C PRO A 82 -3.35 -0.03 4.08
N THR A 83 -2.18 0.55 3.77
CA THR A 83 -2.03 2.02 3.89
C THR A 83 -2.97 2.74 2.90
N PRO A 84 -3.50 3.93 3.24
CA PRO A 84 -4.47 4.65 2.41
C PRO A 84 -3.81 5.37 1.21
N ASP A 85 -2.63 4.93 0.78
CA ASP A 85 -1.77 5.60 -0.17
C ASP A 85 -2.42 5.75 -1.54
N PHE A 86 -3.19 4.75 -1.96
CA PHE A 86 -3.90 4.80 -3.24
C PHE A 86 -4.86 5.99 -3.30
N SER A 87 -5.66 6.18 -2.26
CA SER A 87 -6.59 7.31 -2.15
C SER A 87 -5.85 8.64 -2.11
N LEU A 88 -4.74 8.73 -1.37
CA LEU A 88 -3.91 9.95 -1.31
C LEU A 88 -3.35 10.33 -2.68
N CYS A 89 -2.82 9.36 -3.42
CA CYS A 89 -2.32 9.56 -4.77
C CYS A 89 -3.46 9.94 -5.73
N LEU A 90 -4.60 9.26 -5.65
CA LEU A 90 -5.75 9.49 -6.53
C LEU A 90 -6.27 10.93 -6.41
N PHE A 91 -6.35 11.49 -5.19
CA PHE A 91 -6.80 12.87 -4.99
C PHE A 91 -5.89 13.94 -5.61
N LEU A 92 -4.65 13.60 -5.95
CA LEU A 92 -3.75 14.50 -6.65
C LEU A 92 -3.88 14.42 -8.17
N ILE A 93 -4.53 13.39 -8.71
CA ILE A 93 -4.69 13.18 -10.15
C ILE A 93 -5.92 13.94 -10.65
N PRO A 94 -5.83 14.72 -11.76
CA PRO A 94 -7.00 15.41 -12.30
C PRO A 94 -8.12 14.45 -12.74
N GLU A 95 -9.38 14.84 -12.51
CA GLU A 95 -10.58 14.02 -12.83
C GLU A 95 -10.59 13.54 -14.29
N ARG A 96 -10.19 14.38 -15.24
CA ARG A 96 -10.10 14.02 -16.66
C ARG A 96 -9.24 12.77 -16.92
N VAL A 97 -8.16 12.60 -16.16
CA VAL A 97 -7.24 11.46 -16.26
C VAL A 97 -7.83 10.26 -15.55
N GLN A 98 -8.44 10.47 -14.38
CA GLN A 98 -9.14 9.40 -13.67
C GLN A 98 -10.28 8.78 -14.50
N MET A 99 -10.83 9.52 -15.47
CA MET A 99 -11.87 9.03 -16.37
C MET A 99 -11.36 8.14 -17.52
N GLU A 100 -10.05 8.02 -17.73
CA GLU A 100 -9.51 7.06 -18.70
C GLU A 100 -9.69 5.61 -18.20
N GLU A 101 -9.79 4.67 -19.14
CA GLU A 101 -10.14 3.28 -18.85
C GLU A 101 -9.16 2.61 -17.89
N GLN A 102 -7.86 2.83 -18.07
CA GLN A 102 -6.81 2.28 -17.20
C GLN A 102 -6.97 2.72 -15.72
N PHE A 103 -7.30 3.99 -15.48
CA PHE A 103 -7.43 4.52 -14.13
C PHE A 103 -8.75 4.11 -13.49
N LYS A 104 -9.84 4.06 -14.28
CA LYS A 104 -11.11 3.47 -13.83
C LYS A 104 -10.93 2.03 -13.36
N ALA A 105 -10.19 1.22 -14.11
CA ALA A 105 -9.89 -0.16 -13.70
C ALA A 105 -9.12 -0.21 -12.37
N LEU A 106 -8.07 0.61 -12.20
CA LEU A 106 -7.32 0.69 -10.94
C LEU A 106 -8.19 1.13 -9.75
N ILE A 107 -9.11 2.09 -9.95
CA ILE A 107 -10.04 2.54 -8.91
C ILE A 107 -11.00 1.41 -8.51
N VAL A 108 -11.53 0.66 -9.48
CA VAL A 108 -12.39 -0.50 -9.21
C VAL A 108 -11.62 -1.59 -8.44
N LEU A 109 -10.38 -1.87 -8.84
CA LEU A 109 -9.51 -2.81 -8.14
C LEU A 109 -9.24 -2.39 -6.69
N SER A 110 -8.91 -1.12 -6.45
CA SER A 110 -8.78 -0.54 -5.11
C SER A 110 -10.03 -0.79 -4.27
N HIS A 111 -11.21 -0.49 -4.83
CA HIS A 111 -12.47 -0.66 -4.13
C HIS A 111 -12.74 -2.13 -3.73
N TYR A 112 -12.43 -3.10 -4.60
CA TYR A 112 -12.58 -4.50 -4.27
C TYR A 112 -11.64 -4.95 -3.15
N LEU A 113 -10.39 -4.47 -3.13
CA LEU A 113 -9.44 -4.75 -2.05
C LEU A 113 -9.90 -4.15 -0.72
N GLU A 114 -10.30 -2.89 -0.71
CA GLU A 114 -10.80 -2.20 0.50
C GLU A 114 -12.06 -2.86 1.08
N THR A 115 -12.90 -3.45 0.22
CA THR A 115 -14.13 -4.15 0.62
C THR A 115 -13.93 -5.65 0.83
N GLY A 116 -12.72 -6.18 0.68
CA GLY A 116 -12.40 -7.60 0.87
C GLY A 116 -13.02 -8.55 -0.16
N ARG A 117 -13.42 -8.05 -1.33
CA ARG A 117 -14.06 -8.84 -2.40
C ARG A 117 -13.03 -9.39 -3.38
N PHE A 118 -12.24 -10.35 -2.91
CA PHE A 118 -11.09 -10.88 -3.64
C PHE A 118 -11.45 -11.60 -4.95
N GLN A 119 -12.54 -12.38 -5.00
CA GLN A 119 -12.95 -13.02 -6.25
C GLN A 119 -13.19 -12.01 -7.37
N GLN A 120 -13.97 -10.96 -7.07
CA GLN A 120 -14.25 -9.88 -8.02
C GLN A 120 -12.99 -9.10 -8.40
N PHE A 121 -12.09 -8.90 -7.43
CA PHE A 121 -10.78 -8.32 -7.70
C PHE A 121 -9.99 -9.15 -8.72
N TRP A 122 -9.88 -10.46 -8.53
CA TRP A 122 -9.09 -11.33 -9.41
C TRP A 122 -9.69 -11.45 -10.81
N ASP A 123 -11.03 -11.48 -10.92
CA ASP A 123 -11.74 -11.45 -12.20
C ASP A 123 -11.46 -10.15 -12.98
N GLU A 124 -11.43 -9.01 -12.28
CA GLU A 124 -11.16 -7.70 -12.89
C GLU A 124 -9.67 -7.52 -13.21
N ALA A 125 -8.78 -8.02 -12.34
CA ALA A 125 -7.34 -8.00 -12.56
C ALA A 125 -6.96 -8.85 -13.79
N ALA A 126 -7.64 -9.98 -14.01
CA ALA A 126 -7.43 -10.84 -15.17
C ALA A 126 -7.73 -10.13 -16.50
N LYS A 127 -8.71 -9.22 -16.54
CA LYS A 127 -9.02 -8.41 -17.73
C LYS A 127 -7.97 -7.33 -17.99
N ASN A 128 -7.35 -6.82 -16.92
CA ASN A 128 -6.43 -5.67 -16.96
C ASN A 128 -4.95 -6.07 -16.79
N ARG A 129 -4.58 -7.33 -17.06
CA ARG A 129 -3.22 -7.86 -16.88
C ARG A 129 -2.13 -7.03 -17.53
N HIS A 130 -2.36 -6.53 -18.73
CA HIS A 130 -1.41 -5.71 -19.47
C HIS A 130 -0.97 -4.43 -18.73
N ILE A 131 -1.81 -3.91 -17.83
CA ILE A 131 -1.50 -2.74 -16.99
C ILE A 131 -0.75 -3.19 -15.74
N LEU A 132 -1.20 -4.27 -15.11
CA LEU A 132 -0.70 -4.74 -13.81
C LEU A 132 0.67 -5.42 -13.92
N GLU A 133 0.93 -6.13 -15.01
CA GLU A 133 2.21 -6.81 -15.28
C GLU A 133 3.39 -5.84 -15.49
N ALA A 134 3.10 -4.54 -15.65
CA ALA A 134 4.12 -3.49 -15.72
C ALA A 134 4.90 -3.33 -14.40
N VAL A 135 4.34 -3.78 -13.27
CA VAL A 135 5.00 -3.70 -11.96
C VAL A 135 5.24 -5.11 -11.41
N PRO A 136 6.51 -5.54 -11.26
CA PRO A 136 6.82 -6.89 -10.81
C PRO A 136 6.46 -7.08 -9.33
N GLY A 137 5.90 -8.25 -9.01
CA GLY A 137 5.52 -8.59 -7.64
C GLY A 137 4.10 -8.19 -7.24
N PHE A 138 3.29 -7.66 -8.18
CA PHE A 138 1.94 -7.19 -7.89
C PHE A 138 1.05 -8.26 -7.25
N GLU A 139 0.93 -9.43 -7.86
CA GLU A 139 0.08 -10.52 -7.34
C GLU A 139 0.51 -10.95 -5.94
N GLN A 140 1.82 -11.07 -5.70
CA GLN A 140 2.38 -11.47 -4.41
C GLN A 140 2.05 -10.44 -3.31
N ALA A 141 2.11 -9.15 -3.64
CA ALA A 141 1.74 -8.09 -2.70
C ALA A 141 0.25 -8.15 -2.34
N ILE A 142 -0.62 -8.39 -3.32
CA ILE A 142 -2.06 -8.54 -3.07
C ILE A 142 -2.37 -9.81 -2.26
N GLN A 143 -1.70 -10.92 -2.55
CA GLN A 143 -1.84 -12.17 -1.79
C GLN A 143 -1.38 -12.01 -0.33
N ALA A 144 -0.31 -11.24 -0.10
CA ALA A 144 0.16 -10.89 1.23
C ALA A 144 -0.87 -10.02 1.97
N TYR A 145 -1.44 -9.01 1.30
CA TYR A 145 -2.52 -8.19 1.85
C TYR A 145 -3.76 -9.03 2.19
N ALA A 146 -4.19 -9.91 1.30
CA ALA A 146 -5.34 -10.80 1.52
C ALA A 146 -5.12 -11.71 2.75
N SER A 147 -3.92 -12.28 2.87
CA SER A 147 -3.53 -13.11 4.02
C SER A 147 -3.51 -12.30 5.31
N HIS A 148 -3.00 -11.06 5.27
CA HIS A 148 -3.03 -10.15 6.39
C HIS A 148 -4.47 -9.84 6.82
N LEU A 149 -5.36 -9.47 5.88
CA LEU A 149 -6.76 -9.15 6.18
C LEU A 149 -7.51 -10.35 6.80
N LEU A 150 -7.27 -11.56 6.29
CA LEU A 150 -7.82 -12.78 6.87
C LEU A 150 -7.30 -13.03 8.30
N SER A 151 -6.03 -12.76 8.56
CA SER A 151 -5.45 -12.87 9.93
C SER A 151 -6.08 -11.92 10.94
N LEU A 152 -6.59 -10.77 10.50
CA LEU A 152 -7.27 -9.81 11.35
C LEU A 152 -8.73 -10.18 11.60
N SER A 153 -9.38 -10.83 10.63
CA SER A 153 -10.84 -11.06 10.64
C SER A 153 -11.25 -12.49 11.05
N TYR A 154 -10.34 -13.46 10.99
CA TYR A 154 -10.61 -14.85 11.31
C TYR A 154 -9.64 -15.42 12.34
N GLN A 155 -10.15 -16.28 13.22
CA GLN A 155 -9.34 -17.22 14.00
C GLN A 155 -9.10 -18.53 13.25
N LYS A 156 -10.10 -18.95 12.46
CA LYS A 156 -10.09 -20.19 11.69
C LYS A 156 -10.70 -19.92 10.32
N VAL A 157 -9.91 -20.10 9.26
CA VAL A 157 -10.29 -19.83 7.88
C VAL A 157 -10.54 -21.15 7.15
N PRO A 158 -11.71 -21.34 6.52
CA PRO A 158 -11.92 -22.45 5.61
C PRO A 158 -10.95 -22.38 4.42
N ARG A 159 -10.39 -23.53 4.02
CA ARG A 159 -9.42 -23.57 2.92
C ARG A 159 -9.95 -22.97 1.62
N SER A 160 -11.25 -23.12 1.33
CA SER A 160 -11.89 -22.53 0.15
C SER A 160 -11.86 -21.00 0.15
N VAL A 161 -12.05 -20.37 1.31
CA VAL A 161 -12.01 -18.91 1.46
C VAL A 161 -10.60 -18.40 1.25
N LEU A 162 -9.59 -19.10 1.78
CA LEU A 162 -8.19 -18.74 1.52
C LEU A 162 -7.87 -18.88 0.02
N ALA A 163 -8.25 -20.00 -0.59
CA ALA A 163 -8.01 -20.27 -2.02
C ALA A 163 -8.56 -19.16 -2.92
N GLU A 164 -9.80 -18.71 -2.64
CA GLU A 164 -10.45 -17.60 -3.32
C GLU A 164 -9.71 -16.27 -3.08
N ALA A 165 -9.29 -16.01 -1.84
CA ALA A 165 -8.63 -14.78 -1.46
C ALA A 165 -7.25 -14.60 -2.14
N VAL A 166 -6.46 -15.68 -2.21
CA VAL A 166 -5.11 -15.65 -2.81
C VAL A 166 -5.09 -16.07 -4.29
N ASN A 167 -6.23 -16.50 -4.83
CA ASN A 167 -6.40 -17.01 -6.20
C ASN A 167 -5.42 -18.17 -6.52
N MET A 168 -5.36 -19.17 -5.63
CA MET A 168 -4.52 -20.35 -5.81
C MET A 168 -5.27 -21.63 -5.48
N ASP A 169 -4.98 -22.69 -6.23
CA ASP A 169 -5.59 -24.00 -6.05
C ASP A 169 -4.56 -25.15 -6.02
N GLY A 170 -4.99 -26.28 -5.45
CA GLY A 170 -4.23 -27.52 -5.41
C GLY A 170 -2.83 -27.37 -4.81
N ALA A 171 -1.83 -27.86 -5.53
CA ALA A 171 -0.44 -27.89 -5.06
C ALA A 171 0.19 -26.51 -4.85
N SER A 172 -0.31 -25.46 -5.53
CA SER A 172 0.18 -24.10 -5.34
C SER A 172 -0.26 -23.54 -3.97
N LEU A 173 -1.53 -23.77 -3.63
CA LEU A 173 -2.10 -23.41 -2.33
C LEU A 173 -1.43 -24.21 -1.19
N ASP A 174 -1.12 -25.49 -1.40
CA ASP A 174 -0.42 -26.30 -0.40
C ASP A 174 0.96 -25.72 -0.05
N LYS A 175 1.75 -25.35 -1.06
CA LYS A 175 3.05 -24.70 -0.86
C LYS A 175 2.92 -23.34 -0.17
N PHE A 176 1.89 -22.57 -0.53
CA PHE A 176 1.62 -21.29 0.13
C PHE A 176 1.30 -21.49 1.61
N VAL A 177 0.43 -22.43 1.95
CA VAL A 177 0.07 -22.75 3.33
C VAL A 177 1.30 -23.26 4.10
N GLU A 178 2.12 -24.15 3.53
CA GLU A 178 3.35 -24.63 4.16
C GLU A 178 4.33 -23.49 4.48
N HIS A 179 4.47 -22.53 3.56
CA HIS A 179 5.27 -21.33 3.79
C HIS A 179 4.71 -20.48 4.94
N GLN A 180 3.39 -20.27 4.99
CA GLN A 180 2.74 -19.51 6.07
C GLN A 180 2.78 -20.22 7.43
N VAL A 181 2.70 -21.55 7.45
CA VAL A 181 2.89 -22.37 8.67
C VAL A 181 4.29 -22.15 9.23
N THR A 182 5.31 -22.16 8.36
CA THR A 182 6.71 -21.99 8.75
C THR A 182 7.03 -20.57 9.23
N ASN A 183 6.50 -19.55 8.54
CA ASN A 183 6.93 -18.16 8.73
C ASN A 183 5.95 -17.29 9.51
N SER A 184 4.69 -17.71 9.63
CA SER A 184 3.60 -16.89 10.18
C SER A 184 2.76 -17.62 11.22
N GLY A 185 3.17 -18.82 11.65
CA GLY A 185 2.57 -19.55 12.77
C GLY A 185 1.17 -20.08 12.49
N TRP A 186 0.80 -20.25 11.22
CA TRP A 186 -0.48 -20.86 10.85
C TRP A 186 -0.48 -22.35 11.23
N ILE A 187 -1.65 -22.89 11.57
CA ILE A 187 -1.82 -24.30 11.92
C ILE A 187 -2.92 -24.89 11.05
N VAL A 188 -2.62 -25.99 10.35
CA VAL A 188 -3.62 -26.71 9.55
C VAL A 188 -4.32 -27.74 10.43
N GLU A 189 -5.64 -27.64 10.54
CA GLU A 189 -6.44 -28.59 11.30
C GLU A 189 -6.68 -29.88 10.49
N LYS A 190 -6.46 -31.03 11.14
CA LYS A 190 -6.48 -32.35 10.48
C LYS A 190 -7.89 -32.86 10.18
N GLU A 191 -8.92 -32.33 10.83
CA GLU A 191 -10.29 -32.84 10.70
C GLU A 191 -10.99 -32.30 9.45
N ASP A 192 -10.94 -30.99 9.22
CA ASP A 192 -11.65 -30.31 8.13
C ASP A 192 -10.71 -29.62 7.13
N GLY A 193 -9.39 -29.67 7.36
CA GLY A 193 -8.39 -29.03 6.50
C GLY A 193 -8.41 -27.50 6.56
N SER A 194 -9.10 -26.92 7.53
CA SER A 194 -9.12 -25.49 7.78
C SER A 194 -7.80 -24.99 8.37
N ILE A 195 -7.64 -23.68 8.37
CA ILE A 195 -6.39 -23.02 8.76
C ILE A 195 -6.68 -22.16 9.98
N VAL A 196 -6.07 -22.51 11.10
CA VAL A 196 -6.09 -21.75 12.34
C VAL A 196 -5.00 -20.69 12.28
N LEU A 197 -5.40 -19.43 12.47
CA LEU A 197 -4.53 -18.27 12.42
C LEU A 197 -4.09 -17.87 13.84
N PRO A 198 -2.87 -17.31 14.01
CA PRO A 198 -2.42 -16.80 15.31
C PRO A 198 -3.37 -15.75 15.87
N GLN A 199 -3.59 -15.80 17.18
CA GLN A 199 -4.43 -14.82 17.85
C GLN A 199 -3.75 -13.44 17.89
N ASN A 200 -4.53 -12.40 17.68
CA ASN A 200 -4.14 -11.00 17.77
C ASN A 200 -5.29 -10.17 18.36
N GLU A 201 -5.04 -8.87 18.56
CA GLU A 201 -6.02 -7.95 19.18
C GLU A 201 -7.32 -7.78 18.38
N PHE A 202 -7.33 -8.15 17.09
CA PHE A 202 -8.46 -7.96 16.18
C PHE A 202 -9.27 -9.24 15.99
N ASN A 203 -8.62 -10.41 15.97
CA ASN A 203 -9.29 -11.69 15.76
C ASN A 203 -9.70 -12.38 17.07
N HIS A 204 -9.25 -11.91 18.24
CA HIS A 204 -9.64 -12.47 19.53
C HIS A 204 -10.71 -11.60 20.22
N PRO A 205 -11.86 -12.17 20.66
CA PRO A 205 -12.96 -11.43 21.25
C PRO A 205 -12.70 -11.09 22.73
N GLU A 206 -11.57 -10.46 23.01
CA GLU A 206 -11.32 -9.87 24.32
C GLU A 206 -11.85 -8.45 24.36
N LEU A 207 -12.80 -8.20 25.27
CA LEU A 207 -13.22 -6.85 25.61
C LEU A 207 -12.01 -6.09 26.16
N LYS A 208 -11.42 -5.19 25.37
CA LYS A 208 -10.47 -4.19 25.88
C LYS A 208 -11.19 -3.41 26.98
N LYS A 209 -10.98 -3.78 28.23
CA LYS A 209 -11.45 -3.02 29.39
C LYS A 209 -10.67 -1.71 29.39
N ASN A 210 -11.22 -0.68 28.76
CA ASN A 210 -10.70 0.68 28.86
C ASN A 210 -10.87 1.13 30.32
N THR A 211 -9.89 0.83 31.17
CA THR A 211 -9.78 1.35 32.53
C THR A 211 -9.63 2.88 32.55
N SER A 212 -9.41 3.52 31.41
CA SER A 212 -9.31 4.97 31.23
C SER A 212 -10.65 5.71 31.18
N GLU A 213 -11.78 5.04 30.86
CA GLU A 213 -13.09 5.72 30.75
C GLU A 213 -13.88 5.71 32.06
N ASN A 214 -13.46 4.89 33.03
CA ASN A 214 -14.05 4.92 34.36
C ASN A 214 -13.31 5.96 35.20
N VAL A 215 -13.87 7.16 35.31
CA VAL A 215 -13.41 8.14 36.30
C VAL A 215 -13.88 7.64 37.68
N PRO A 216 -12.97 7.29 38.60
CA PRO A 216 -13.37 6.87 39.94
C PRO A 216 -14.14 7.99 40.64
N LEU A 217 -15.18 7.64 41.40
CA LEU A 217 -15.99 8.62 42.12
C LEU A 217 -15.12 9.53 43.01
N GLU A 218 -14.01 9.01 43.55
CA GLU A 218 -13.03 9.77 44.33
C GLU A 218 -12.42 10.96 43.57
N HIS A 219 -12.20 10.82 42.26
CA HIS A 219 -11.65 11.89 41.42
C HIS A 219 -12.70 12.99 41.19
N ILE A 220 -13.97 12.63 41.01
CA ILE A 220 -15.09 13.58 40.90
C ILE A 220 -15.38 14.24 42.25
N ALA A 221 -15.30 13.46 43.34
CA ALA A 221 -15.62 13.89 44.69
C ALA A 221 -14.75 15.06 45.17
N ARG A 222 -13.50 15.14 44.70
CA ARG A 222 -12.56 16.24 45.00
C ARG A 222 -12.95 17.57 44.38
N ILE A 223 -13.81 17.57 43.35
CA ILE A 223 -14.23 18.78 42.64
C ILE A 223 -15.45 19.42 43.32
N PHE A 224 -16.31 18.63 43.96
CA PHE A 224 -17.54 19.14 44.60
C PHE A 224 -17.32 20.27 45.64
N PRO A 225 -16.27 20.26 46.48
CA PRO A 225 -16.03 21.34 47.45
C PRO A 225 -15.62 22.68 46.82
N ILE A 226 -15.15 22.67 45.56
CA ILE A 226 -14.64 23.87 44.85
C ILE A 226 -15.77 24.52 44.02
N LEU A 227 -16.84 23.77 43.72
CA LEU A 227 -18.00 24.23 42.98
C LEU A 227 -19.12 24.82 43.87
N GLY A 228 -18.86 24.98 45.17
CA GLY A 228 -19.76 25.56 46.17
C GLY A 228 -19.36 26.96 46.61
#